data_AF-A0A2N2SJ82-F1
#
_entry.id   AF-A0A2N2SJ82-F1
#
_cell.length_a   1.000
_cell.length_b   1.000
_cell.length_c   1.000
_cell.angle_alpha   90.00
_cell.angle_beta   90.00
_cell.angle_gamma   90.00
#
_symmetry.space_group_name_H-M   'P 1'
#
loop_
_entity.id
_entity.type
_entity.pdbx_description
1 polymer ?
#
loop_
_entity_poly.entity_id
_entity_poly.type
_entity_poly.pdbx_seq_one_letter_code
_entity_poly.pdbx_strand_id
1 'polypeptide(L)'
;GLSEGMVLETVERGLAEGLIRRFGVVVRHHELGIGTNAMCVWDIPDPLASEVGRRLALEPAVTLCYRRKRGAPDWHYNLFCMIHGSARDAVLAVRDELAQRLGLDQWPHTVLFSGRRFKQGGAHYLPMAPETGND
;
A
#
# COMPACT_ATOMS: atom_id res chain seq x y z
N GLY A 1 -1.13 -36.39 -10.83
CA GLY A 1 -2.07 -35.43 -10.22
C GLY A 1 -2.32 -35.82 -8.77
N LEU A 2 -2.82 -34.89 -7.95
CA LEU A 2 -3.22 -35.16 -6.56
C LEU A 2 -4.70 -35.57 -6.50
N SER A 3 -5.10 -36.29 -5.45
CA SER A 3 -6.51 -36.53 -5.14
C SER A 3 -7.16 -35.28 -4.57
N GLU A 4 -8.49 -35.20 -4.65
CA GLU A 4 -9.27 -34.12 -4.04
C GLU A 4 -8.95 -33.92 -2.55
N GLY A 5 -8.91 -35.01 -1.78
CA GLY A 5 -8.60 -34.96 -0.35
C GLY A 5 -7.24 -34.35 -0.04
N MET A 6 -6.20 -34.70 -0.82
CA MET A 6 -4.86 -34.12 -0.64
C MET A 6 -4.81 -32.63 -0.99
N VAL A 7 -5.62 -32.18 -1.96
CA VAL A 7 -5.73 -30.76 -2.31
C VAL A 7 -6.40 -29.99 -1.17
N LEU A 8 -7.52 -30.49 -0.64
CA LEU A 8 -8.24 -29.86 0.47
C LEU A 8 -7.35 -29.76 1.72
N GLU A 9 -6.69 -30.85 2.11
CA GLU A 9 -5.78 -30.87 3.27
C GLU A 9 -4.63 -29.87 3.12
N THR A 10 -4.09 -29.72 1.91
CA THR A 10 -3.02 -28.75 1.63
C THR A 10 -3.50 -27.31 1.81
N VAL A 11 -4.71 -26.98 1.34
CA VAL A 11 -5.31 -25.65 1.49
C VAL A 11 -5.61 -25.37 2.97
N GLU A 12 -6.20 -26.33 3.68
CA GLU A 12 -6.53 -26.21 5.10
C GLU A 12 -5.29 -25.99 5.96
N ARG A 13 -4.24 -26.78 5.75
CA ARG A 13 -2.95 -26.60 6.42
C ARG A 13 -2.35 -25.22 6.12
N GLY A 14 -2.38 -24.80 4.85
CA GLY A 14 -1.88 -23.49 4.45
C GLY A 14 -2.63 -22.33 5.12
N LEU A 15 -3.94 -22.45 5.33
CA LEU A 15 -4.74 -21.49 6.09
C LEU A 15 -4.36 -21.50 7.58
N ALA A 16 -4.25 -22.69 8.18
CA ALA A 16 -3.93 -22.85 9.60
C ALA A 16 -2.53 -22.30 9.97
N GLU A 17 -1.56 -22.47 9.08
CA GLU A 17 -0.18 -21.97 9.24
C GLU A 17 -0.02 -20.49 8.84
N GLY A 18 -1.06 -19.86 8.27
CA GLY A 18 -1.01 -18.47 7.80
C GLY A 18 -0.26 -18.26 6.48
N LEU A 19 0.18 -19.34 5.82
CA LEU A 19 0.76 -19.29 4.46
C LEU A 19 -0.27 -18.76 3.45
N ILE A 20 -1.52 -19.20 3.58
CA ILE A 20 -2.67 -18.65 2.86
C ILE A 20 -3.39 -17.70 3.81
N ARG A 21 -3.31 -16.39 3.55
CA ARG A 21 -4.02 -15.40 4.39
C ARG A 21 -5.54 -15.44 4.26
N ARG A 22 -6.06 -15.79 3.08
CA ARG A 22 -7.50 -15.90 2.79
C ARG A 22 -7.72 -16.77 1.55
N PHE A 23 -8.72 -17.65 1.61
CA PHE A 23 -9.21 -18.42 0.47
C PHE A 23 -10.67 -18.02 0.18
N GLY A 24 -10.97 -17.53 -1.02
CA GLY A 24 -12.31 -17.09 -1.39
C GLY A 24 -12.35 -16.11 -2.57
N VAL A 25 -13.53 -15.54 -2.81
CA VAL A 25 -13.79 -14.63 -3.95
C VAL A 25 -13.38 -13.19 -3.63
N VAL A 26 -12.76 -12.52 -4.61
CA VAL A 26 -12.50 -11.08 -4.58
C VAL A 26 -13.64 -10.35 -5.29
N VAL A 27 -14.46 -9.62 -4.54
CA VAL A 27 -15.52 -8.77 -5.09
C VAL A 27 -14.93 -7.40 -5.42
N ARG A 28 -15.00 -6.99 -6.69
CA ARG A 28 -14.63 -5.64 -7.11
C ARG A 28 -15.87 -4.74 -7.03
N HIS A 29 -16.05 -4.05 -5.92
CA HIS A 29 -16.90 -2.86 -5.91
C HIS A 29 -16.07 -1.74 -6.55
N HIS A 30 -16.54 -1.13 -7.63
CA HIS A 30 -15.77 -0.10 -8.32
C HIS A 30 -15.57 1.13 -7.41
N GLU A 31 -14.46 1.84 -7.62
CA GLU A 31 -14.00 3.05 -6.93
C GLU A 31 -14.96 4.23 -7.17
N LEU A 32 -16.15 4.21 -6.55
CA LEU A 32 -17.06 5.36 -6.59
C LEU A 32 -16.45 6.50 -5.76
N GLY A 33 -15.80 7.45 -6.44
CA GLY A 33 -15.33 8.70 -5.85
C GLY A 33 -13.82 8.85 -5.64
N ILE A 34 -12.99 7.85 -5.99
CA ILE A 34 -11.53 7.96 -5.94
C ILE A 34 -11.01 8.22 -7.35
N GLY A 35 -10.65 9.47 -7.62
CA GLY A 35 -10.09 9.90 -8.91
C GLY A 35 -8.59 10.20 -8.84
N THR A 36 -8.01 10.30 -7.64
CA THR A 36 -6.63 10.73 -7.45
C THR A 36 -6.01 10.04 -6.23
N ASN A 37 -4.77 9.59 -6.40
CA ASN A 37 -3.96 8.98 -5.36
C ASN A 37 -2.67 9.78 -5.19
N ALA A 38 -2.26 10.01 -3.95
CA ALA A 38 -0.98 10.61 -3.64
C ALA A 38 -0.23 9.81 -2.58
N MET A 39 1.06 9.61 -2.84
CA MET A 39 2.00 9.14 -1.84
C MET A 39 2.66 10.35 -1.19
N CYS A 40 2.27 10.62 0.04
CA CYS A 40 2.90 11.63 0.88
C CYS A 40 4.07 10.99 1.62
N VAL A 41 5.21 11.68 1.62
CA VAL A 41 6.45 11.17 2.22
C VAL A 41 7.08 12.23 3.12
N TRP A 42 7.64 11.80 4.25
CA TRP A 42 8.30 12.66 5.22
C TRP A 42 9.66 12.09 5.64
N ASP A 43 10.59 13.00 5.94
CA ASP A 43 11.88 12.72 6.56
C ASP A 43 11.79 12.93 8.07
N ILE A 44 11.30 11.90 8.77
CA ILE A 44 11.04 11.94 10.21
C ILE A 44 12.28 11.43 10.97
N PRO A 45 12.72 12.07 12.06
CA PRO A 45 13.73 11.50 12.95
C PRO A 45 13.41 10.05 13.31
N ASP A 46 14.40 9.17 13.19
CA ASP A 46 14.19 7.72 13.33
C ASP A 46 13.53 7.24 14.63
N PRO A 47 13.77 7.89 15.79
CA PRO A 47 13.06 7.58 17.04
C PRO A 47 11.56 7.90 16.99
N LEU A 48 11.14 8.87 16.16
CA LEU A 48 9.76 9.37 16.09
C LEU A 48 8.95 8.70 14.97
N ALA A 49 9.60 8.18 13.94
CA ALA A 49 8.95 7.67 12.73
C ALA A 49 7.85 6.62 13.02
N SER A 50 8.09 5.72 13.98
CA SER A 50 7.11 4.68 14.33
C SER A 50 5.90 5.24 15.07
N GLU A 51 6.08 6.25 15.93
CA GLU A 51 4.98 6.91 16.64
C GLU A 51 4.11 7.71 15.67
N VAL A 52 4.74 8.55 14.85
CA VAL A 52 4.07 9.36 13.83
C VAL A 52 3.32 8.45 12.83
N GLY A 53 3.96 7.37 12.39
CA GLY A 53 3.34 6.39 11.50
C GLY A 53 2.11 5.72 12.08
N ARG A 54 2.11 5.40 13.39
CA ARG A 54 0.92 4.86 14.07
C ARG A 54 -0.23 5.86 14.10
N ARG A 55 0.06 7.13 14.37
CA ARG A 55 -0.97 8.20 14.34
C ARG A 55 -1.57 8.36 12.95
N LEU A 56 -0.74 8.39 11.89
CA LEU A 56 -1.20 8.45 10.51
C LEU A 56 -2.01 7.22 10.09
N ALA A 57 -1.62 6.02 10.51
CA ALA A 57 -2.33 4.79 10.16
C ALA A 57 -3.74 4.70 10.77
N LEU A 58 -4.06 5.52 11.78
CA LEU A 58 -5.40 5.60 12.37
C LEU A 58 -6.32 6.57 11.63
N GLU A 59 -5.80 7.30 10.64
CA GLU A 59 -6.56 8.30 9.91
C GLU A 59 -7.45 7.66 8.85
N PRO A 60 -8.77 7.95 8.80
CA PRO A 60 -9.69 7.34 7.84
C PRO A 60 -9.29 7.53 6.37
N ALA A 61 -8.61 8.63 6.05
CA ALA A 61 -8.16 8.94 4.70
C ALA A 61 -6.87 8.19 4.28
N VAL A 62 -6.22 7.50 5.22
CA VAL A 62 -4.95 6.80 5.01
C VAL A 62 -5.20 5.31 4.82
N THR A 63 -4.93 4.80 3.63
CA THR A 63 -5.12 3.38 3.30
C THR A 63 -3.86 2.55 3.52
N LEU A 64 -2.71 3.20 3.54
CA LEU A 64 -1.41 2.56 3.69
C LEU A 64 -0.43 3.54 4.34
N CYS A 65 0.18 3.12 5.45
CA CYS A 65 1.26 3.85 6.10
C CYS A 65 2.39 2.89 6.44
N TYR A 66 3.62 3.22 6.03
CA TYR A 66 4.77 2.36 6.30
C TYR A 66 6.07 3.15 6.39
N ARG A 67 7.04 2.56 7.10
CA ARG A 67 8.40 3.05 7.21
C ARG A 67 9.33 2.32 6.23
N ARG A 68 10.27 3.04 5.62
CA ARG A 68 11.40 2.45 4.86
C ARG A 68 12.72 3.05 5.30
N LYS A 69 13.81 2.35 4.99
CA LYS A 69 15.16 2.92 5.06
C LYS A 69 15.29 4.05 4.04
N ARG A 70 16.05 5.09 4.37
CA ARG A 70 16.44 6.15 3.44
C ARG A 70 17.38 5.58 2.38
N GLY A 71 17.27 6.09 1.15
CA GLY A 71 18.15 5.76 0.02
C GLY A 71 19.08 6.92 -0.26
N ALA A 72 19.99 7.22 0.66
CA ALA A 72 20.93 8.33 0.51
C ALA A 72 21.90 8.10 -0.69
N PRO A 73 22.34 9.16 -1.38
CA PRO A 73 22.05 10.58 -1.10
C PRO A 73 20.74 11.09 -1.70
N ASP A 74 20.12 10.38 -2.65
CA ASP A 74 19.05 10.97 -3.46
C ASP A 74 17.66 10.90 -2.81
N TRP A 75 17.49 10.06 -1.78
CA TRP A 75 16.21 9.83 -1.14
C TRP A 75 16.28 9.84 0.39
N HIS A 76 15.82 10.92 1.00
CA HIS A 76 15.89 11.13 2.45
C HIS A 76 14.60 10.77 3.21
N TYR A 77 13.50 10.44 2.53
CA TYR A 77 12.23 10.17 3.20
C TYR A 77 12.17 8.75 3.77
N ASN A 78 11.71 8.63 5.01
CA ASN A 78 11.62 7.34 5.72
C ASN A 78 10.18 6.95 6.12
N LEU A 79 9.21 7.87 6.08
CA LEU A 79 7.80 7.60 6.35
C LEU A 79 6.95 7.86 5.10
N PHE A 80 6.06 6.92 4.77
CA PHE A 80 5.24 6.92 3.57
C PHE A 80 3.78 6.74 3.94
N CYS A 81 2.90 7.50 3.31
CA CYS A 81 1.47 7.48 3.53
C CYS A 81 0.72 7.61 2.20
N MET A 82 -0.25 6.74 1.94
CA MET A 82 -1.12 6.82 0.77
C MET A 82 -2.43 7.52 1.15
N ILE A 83 -2.76 8.60 0.45
CA ILE A 83 -4.02 9.35 0.60
C ILE A 83 -4.77 9.31 -0.73
N HIS A 84 -6.08 9.07 -0.63
CA HIS A 84 -6.98 8.98 -1.78
C HIS A 84 -8.02 10.11 -1.73
N GLY A 85 -8.45 10.57 -2.90
CA GLY A 85 -9.51 11.56 -3.00
C GLY A 85 -10.10 11.63 -4.41
N SER A 86 -11.17 12.41 -4.54
CA SER A 86 -11.87 12.62 -5.82
C SER A 86 -11.09 13.50 -6.79
N ALA A 87 -10.26 14.41 -6.28
CA ALA A 87 -9.44 15.33 -7.04
C ALA A 87 -8.14 15.68 -6.29
N ARG A 88 -7.19 16.28 -7.01
CA ARG A 88 -5.90 16.73 -6.44
C ARG A 88 -6.08 17.64 -5.23
N ASP A 89 -6.96 18.64 -5.34
CA ASP A 89 -7.18 19.62 -4.29
C ASP A 89 -7.82 19.00 -3.05
N ALA A 90 -8.71 18.01 -3.23
CA ALA A 90 -9.29 17.27 -2.11
C ALA A 90 -8.22 16.47 -1.36
N VAL A 91 -7.30 15.84 -2.08
CA VAL A 91 -6.16 15.13 -1.47
C VAL A 91 -5.24 16.09 -0.72
N LEU A 92 -4.94 17.26 -1.30
CA LEU A 92 -4.12 18.28 -0.65
C LEU A 92 -4.78 18.81 0.61
N ALA A 93 -6.08 19.12 0.58
CA ALA A 93 -6.83 19.60 1.74
C ALA A 93 -6.79 18.60 2.90
N VAL A 94 -7.04 17.31 2.62
CA VAL A 94 -6.94 16.25 3.63
C VAL A 94 -5.52 16.14 4.17
N ARG A 95 -4.52 16.14 3.29
CA ARG A 95 -3.10 16.11 3.68
C ARG A 95 -2.74 17.28 4.60
N ASP A 96 -3.22 18.48 4.30
CA ASP A 96 -2.91 19.70 5.06
C ASP A 96 -3.58 19.68 6.43
N GLU A 97 -4.82 19.20 6.51
CA GLU A 97 -5.51 18.96 7.79
C GLU A 97 -4.73 17.98 8.67
N LEU A 98 -4.30 16.85 8.10
CA LEU A 98 -3.48 15.85 8.81
C LEU A 98 -2.15 16.45 9.27
N ALA A 99 -1.49 17.21 8.38
CA ALA A 99 -0.21 17.82 8.69
C ALA A 99 -0.32 18.85 9.82
N GLN A 100 -1.37 19.65 9.83
CA GLN A 100 -1.64 20.61 10.90
C GLN A 100 -1.90 19.91 12.23
N ARG A 101 -2.79 18.91 12.26
CA ARG A 101 -3.19 18.22 13.50
C ARG A 101 -2.08 17.34 14.07
N LEU A 102 -1.25 16.76 13.22
CA LEU A 102 -0.18 15.84 13.63
C LEU A 102 1.20 16.51 13.72
N GLY A 103 1.33 17.76 13.26
CA GLY A 103 2.58 18.53 13.26
C GLY A 103 3.60 17.98 12.25
N LEU A 104 3.16 17.54 11.07
CA LEU A 104 4.03 16.85 10.11
C LEU A 104 4.95 17.79 9.33
N ASP A 105 4.54 19.04 9.15
CA ASP A 105 5.23 20.00 8.26
C ASP A 105 6.48 20.63 8.88
N GLN A 106 6.78 20.27 10.14
CA GLN A 106 8.06 20.55 10.76
C GLN A 106 9.20 19.70 10.16
N TRP A 107 8.87 18.67 9.37
CA TRP A 107 9.84 17.80 8.71
C TRP A 107 9.80 17.95 7.19
N PRO A 108 10.94 17.81 6.49
CA PRO A 108 10.97 17.80 5.04
C PRO A 108 10.03 16.75 4.47
N HIS A 109 9.26 17.12 3.45
CA HIS A 109 8.23 16.25 2.90
C HIS A 109 7.96 16.53 1.43
N THR A 110 7.23 15.63 0.78
CA THR A 110 6.74 15.83 -0.58
C THR A 110 5.45 15.05 -0.83
N VAL A 111 4.67 15.49 -1.81
CA VAL A 111 3.45 14.82 -2.25
C VAL A 111 3.63 14.32 -3.68
N LEU A 112 3.60 13.01 -3.86
CA LEU A 112 3.83 12.33 -5.15
C LEU A 112 2.49 11.85 -5.71
N PHE A 113 1.92 12.62 -6.63
CA PHE A 113 0.69 12.24 -7.31
C PHE A 113 0.94 11.13 -8.33
N SER A 114 0.06 10.13 -8.35
CA SER A 114 0.09 9.11 -9.40
C SER A 114 -0.32 9.75 -10.73
N GLY A 115 0.60 9.83 -11.71
CA GLY A 115 0.29 10.34 -13.04
C GLY A 115 -0.21 9.26 -14.00
N ARG A 116 0.50 8.13 -14.07
CA ARG A 116 0.18 7.00 -14.95
C ARG A 116 0.43 5.68 -14.25
N ARG A 117 -0.52 4.75 -14.40
CA ARG A 117 -0.38 3.37 -13.93
C ARG A 117 0.24 2.50 -15.03
N PHE A 118 1.51 2.14 -14.86
CA PHE A 118 2.22 1.28 -15.83
C PHE A 118 1.94 -0.21 -15.62
N LYS A 119 1.74 -0.65 -14.38
CA LYS A 119 1.44 -2.04 -14.02
C LYS A 119 0.58 -2.08 -12.76
N GLN A 120 -0.42 -2.96 -12.72
CA GLN A 120 -1.15 -3.33 -11.51
C GLN A 120 -1.53 -4.80 -11.60
N GLY A 121 -1.09 -5.58 -10.61
CA GLY A 121 -1.31 -7.02 -10.55
C GLY A 121 -0.84 -7.56 -9.19
N GLY A 122 -1.30 -8.77 -8.85
CA GLY A 122 -0.85 -9.48 -7.67
C GLY A 122 0.56 -10.06 -7.84
N ALA A 123 1.13 -10.55 -6.76
CA ALA A 123 2.38 -11.31 -6.82
C ALA A 123 2.13 -12.69 -7.45
N HIS A 124 3.09 -13.13 -8.27
CA HIS A 124 3.17 -14.52 -8.72
C HIS A 124 4.24 -15.20 -7.86
N TYR A 125 3.81 -16.14 -7.01
CA TYR A 125 4.68 -16.83 -6.06
C TYR A 125 5.40 -18.05 -6.66
N LEU A 126 4.91 -18.52 -7.81
CA LEU A 126 5.52 -19.60 -8.58
C LEU A 126 5.98 -19.04 -9.93
N PRO A 127 7.02 -19.65 -10.54
CA PRO A 127 7.41 -19.32 -11.91
C PRO A 127 6.21 -19.47 -12.83
N MET A 128 5.98 -18.48 -13.69
CA MET A 128 5.01 -18.64 -14.76
C MET A 128 5.49 -19.78 -15.67
N ALA A 129 4.63 -20.76 -15.94
CA ALA A 129 4.91 -21.71 -17.00
C ALA A 129 5.13 -20.93 -18.31
N PRO A 130 6.07 -21.35 -19.17
CA PRO A 130 6.24 -20.72 -20.47
C PRO A 130 4.91 -20.74 -21.22
N GLU A 131 4.55 -19.63 -21.85
CA GLU A 131 3.40 -19.59 -22.76
C GLU A 131 3.63 -20.65 -23.83
N THR A 132 2.83 -21.71 -23.81
CA THR A 132 2.71 -22.57 -24.99
C THR A 132 2.04 -21.72 -26.05
N GLY A 133 2.85 -21.15 -26.95
CA GLY A 133 2.37 -20.54 -28.17
C GLY A 133 1.44 -21.54 -28.86
N ASN A 134 0.21 -21.12 -29.10
CA ASN A 134 -0.71 -21.87 -29.91
C ASN A 134 -0.35 -21.57 -31.37
N ASP A 135 0.62 -22.32 -31.91
CA ASP A 135 0.85 -22.44 -33.35
C ASP A 135 -0.32 -23.22 -34.00
#